data_AF-A0A8E1UQ85-F1
#
_entry.id   AF-A0A8E1UQ85-F1
#
_cell.length_a   1.000
_cell.length_b   1.000
_cell.length_c   1.000
_cell.angle_alpha   90.00
_cell.angle_beta   90.00
_cell.angle_gamma   90.00
#
_symmetry.space_group_name_H-M   'P 1'
#
loop_
_entity.id
_entity.type
_entity.pdbx_description
1 polymer ?
#
loop_
_entity_poly.entity_id
_entity_poly.type
_entity_poly.pdbx_seq_one_letter_code
_entity_poly.pdbx_strand_id
1 'polypeptide(L)'
;MKLTHTLIFMALMSVAAVSCSEKKQPSNIIAHKPVKKAPSAPVKMQNSDYEDAVSWIGSSYNVKISRRSDTGLPLIVDDSGNKYYDNVITLSVVRPDGSEFFNRKFTKSDFSSYIGEEYAKKSALLGIVLEKADGDNLKFAASVGAPDVLSDDYVPLIITISRTGGVSIQKDLRIDSNSDQPDYEDEGV
;
A
#
# COMPACT_ATOMS: atom_id res chain seq x y z
N MET A 1 -42.22 42.93 44.95
CA MET A 1 -41.82 44.33 44.67
C MET A 1 -40.79 44.26 43.55
N LYS A 2 -40.93 44.83 42.35
CA LYS A 2 -41.86 45.80 41.76
C LYS A 2 -42.21 45.37 40.33
N LEU A 3 -43.40 45.78 39.92
CA LEU A 3 -44.15 45.41 38.73
C LEU A 3 -43.99 46.50 37.65
N THR A 4 -43.73 46.06 36.42
CA THR A 4 -44.24 46.51 35.10
C THR A 4 -44.29 47.98 34.66
N HIS A 5 -43.68 48.17 33.48
CA HIS A 5 -44.10 48.90 32.26
C HIS A 5 -45.19 49.98 32.29
N THR A 6 -44.85 51.12 31.69
CA THR A 6 -45.80 52.08 31.11
C THR A 6 -45.28 52.60 29.76
N LEU A 7 -46.09 52.30 28.72
CA LEU A 7 -46.38 52.95 27.43
C LEU A 7 -45.29 53.73 26.66
N ILE A 8 -45.27 53.55 25.33
CA ILE A 8 -45.41 54.67 24.39
C ILE A 8 -46.15 54.20 23.10
N PHE A 9 -47.00 55.10 22.64
CA PHE A 9 -48.03 55.01 21.61
C PHE A 9 -47.53 54.81 20.17
N MET A 10 -48.41 54.19 19.39
CA MET A 10 -48.44 53.99 17.94
C MET A 10 -48.66 55.32 17.17
N ALA A 11 -47.97 55.47 16.03
CA ALA A 11 -48.30 56.24 14.80
C ALA A 11 -46.95 56.70 14.15
N LEU A 12 -46.71 56.72 12.85
CA LEU A 12 -47.59 56.85 11.69
C LEU A 12 -46.79 56.38 10.45
N MET A 13 -47.51 55.80 9.49
CA MET A 13 -47.03 55.32 8.20
C MET A 13 -46.74 56.49 7.25
N SER A 14 -45.58 56.52 6.60
CA SER A 14 -45.37 57.29 5.36
C SER A 14 -44.36 56.58 4.45
N VAL A 15 -44.89 56.16 3.31
CA VAL A 15 -44.17 55.60 2.17
C VAL A 15 -43.62 56.76 1.35
N ALA A 16 -42.32 56.76 1.07
CA ALA A 16 -41.74 57.56 -0.01
C ALA A 16 -40.64 56.75 -0.70
N ALA A 17 -40.92 56.32 -1.92
CA ALA A 17 -39.99 55.68 -2.82
C ALA A 17 -39.10 56.71 -3.49
N VAL A 18 -37.77 56.53 -3.46
CA VAL A 18 -36.84 57.08 -4.46
C VAL A 18 -35.68 56.10 -4.69
N SER A 19 -35.78 55.40 -5.82
CA SER A 19 -34.72 54.95 -6.75
C SER A 19 -33.31 54.67 -6.19
N CYS A 20 -32.99 53.40 -5.97
CA CYS A 20 -31.62 52.90 -5.97
C CYS A 20 -31.04 52.98 -7.39
N SER A 21 -30.08 53.86 -7.61
CA SER A 21 -29.16 53.74 -8.73
C SER A 21 -28.05 52.75 -8.35
N GLU A 22 -28.33 51.44 -8.44
CA GLU A 22 -27.29 50.42 -8.41
C GLU A 22 -26.42 50.56 -9.66
N LYS A 23 -25.23 51.12 -9.48
CA LYS A 23 -24.16 51.00 -10.47
C LYS A 23 -23.77 49.53 -10.55
N LYS A 24 -24.15 48.87 -11.64
CA LYS A 24 -23.64 47.54 -12.00
C LYS A 24 -22.12 47.63 -12.14
N GLN A 25 -21.39 46.97 -11.24
CA GLN A 25 -19.99 46.64 -11.51
C GLN A 25 -19.95 45.54 -12.59
N PRO A 26 -19.03 45.60 -13.55
CA PRO A 26 -18.89 44.53 -14.53
C PRO A 26 -18.42 43.27 -13.79
N SER A 27 -19.27 42.24 -13.78
CA SER A 27 -18.92 40.91 -13.29
C SER A 27 -17.91 40.29 -14.25
N ASN A 28 -16.62 40.60 -14.07
CA ASN A 28 -15.56 39.78 -14.62
C ASN A 28 -15.44 38.52 -13.75
N ILE A 29 -16.38 37.59 -13.94
CA ILE A 29 -16.21 36.23 -13.44
C ILE A 29 -15.20 35.58 -14.38
N ILE A 30 -13.91 35.72 -14.03
CA ILE A 30 -12.87 34.87 -14.57
C ILE A 30 -13.13 33.49 -13.96
N ALA A 31 -14.05 32.73 -14.55
CA ALA A 31 -14.16 31.31 -14.27
C ALA A 31 -12.85 30.69 -14.75
N HIS A 32 -11.92 30.46 -13.81
CA HIS A 32 -10.76 29.62 -14.10
C HIS A 32 -11.31 28.29 -14.57
N LYS A 33 -11.15 28.01 -15.87
CA LYS A 33 -11.39 26.70 -16.45
C LYS A 33 -10.70 25.70 -15.51
N PRO A 34 -11.42 24.71 -14.92
CA PRO A 34 -10.78 23.75 -14.03
C PRO A 34 -9.61 23.16 -14.81
N VAL A 35 -8.40 23.49 -14.37
CA VAL A 35 -7.19 22.93 -14.94
C VAL A 35 -7.33 21.44 -14.68
N LYS A 36 -7.52 20.64 -15.74
CA LYS A 36 -7.46 19.19 -15.64
C LYS A 36 -6.15 18.89 -14.93
N LYS A 37 -6.22 18.48 -13.66
CA LYS A 37 -5.06 18.04 -12.90
C LYS A 37 -4.40 16.98 -13.79
N ALA A 38 -3.18 17.24 -14.22
CA ALA A 38 -2.44 16.27 -15.02
C ALA A 38 -2.50 14.94 -14.24
N PRO A 39 -2.73 13.78 -14.92
CA PRO A 39 -2.69 12.50 -14.25
C PRO A 39 -1.41 12.43 -13.41
N SER A 40 -1.53 12.02 -12.14
CA SER A 40 -0.34 11.82 -11.31
C SER A 40 0.58 10.83 -12.02
N ALA A 41 1.87 11.17 -12.08
CA ALA A 41 2.86 10.24 -12.59
C ALA A 41 2.80 8.93 -11.78
N PRO A 42 3.05 7.75 -12.39
CA PRO A 42 3.05 6.52 -11.63
C PRO A 42 4.06 6.56 -10.47
N VAL A 43 3.63 6.05 -9.32
CA VAL A 43 4.39 6.07 -8.07
C VAL A 43 5.38 4.90 -8.05
N LYS A 44 6.57 5.14 -7.51
CA LYS A 44 7.59 4.10 -7.25
C LYS A 44 7.63 3.77 -5.77
N MET A 45 7.65 2.49 -5.45
CA MET A 45 7.97 2.04 -4.10
C MET A 45 9.45 2.33 -3.79
N GLN A 46 9.77 2.53 -2.51
CA GLN A 46 11.15 2.77 -2.08
C GLN A 46 12.03 1.55 -2.35
N ASN A 47 13.25 1.76 -2.83
CA ASN A 47 14.23 0.68 -2.96
C ASN A 47 14.62 0.15 -1.58
N SER A 48 14.92 -1.14 -1.48
CA SER A 48 15.43 -1.75 -0.26
C SER A 48 16.58 -2.71 -0.56
N ASP A 49 17.51 -2.81 0.38
CA ASP A 49 18.60 -3.77 0.37
C ASP A 49 18.69 -4.41 1.76
N TYR A 50 18.85 -5.72 1.79
CA TYR A 50 19.05 -6.52 2.99
C TYR A 50 20.21 -7.47 2.75
N GLU A 51 21.08 -7.58 3.74
CA GLU A 51 22.20 -8.51 3.73
C GLU A 51 22.38 -9.08 5.13
N ASP A 52 22.42 -10.41 5.25
CA ASP A 52 22.60 -11.09 6.52
C ASP A 52 23.23 -12.48 6.34
N ALA A 53 23.85 -12.98 7.40
CA ALA A 53 24.44 -14.31 7.42
C ALA A 53 23.44 -15.35 7.96
N VAL A 54 23.44 -16.54 7.37
CA VAL A 54 22.62 -17.67 7.82
C VAL A 54 23.44 -18.94 7.92
N SER A 55 23.39 -19.60 9.08
CA SER A 55 23.94 -20.93 9.25
C SER A 55 23.03 -21.97 8.59
N TRP A 56 23.54 -22.64 7.56
CA TRP A 56 22.79 -23.63 6.79
C TRP A 56 23.71 -24.76 6.34
N ILE A 57 23.26 -26.00 6.42
CA ILE A 57 24.00 -27.22 5.99
C ILE A 57 25.48 -27.25 6.40
N GLY A 58 25.76 -26.84 7.64
CA GLY A 58 27.11 -26.88 8.22
C GLY A 58 28.05 -25.75 7.78
N SER A 59 27.54 -24.69 7.16
CA SER A 59 28.34 -23.52 6.74
C SER A 59 27.55 -22.21 6.94
N SER A 60 28.25 -21.08 6.94
CA SER A 60 27.64 -19.74 6.99
C SER A 60 27.51 -19.18 5.58
N TYR A 61 26.27 -18.99 5.13
CA TYR A 61 25.94 -18.40 3.83
C TYR A 61 25.59 -16.92 4.02
N ASN A 62 25.88 -16.09 3.03
CA ASN A 62 25.46 -14.70 3.02
C ASN A 62 24.25 -14.54 2.09
N VAL A 63 23.13 -14.07 2.64
CA VAL A 63 21.88 -13.83 1.92
C VAL A 63 21.80 -12.34 1.59
N LYS A 64 21.57 -12.03 0.32
CA LYS A 64 21.37 -10.66 -0.17
C LYS A 64 20.02 -10.55 -0.86
N ILE A 65 19.23 -9.54 -0.48
CA ILE A 65 17.91 -9.28 -1.05
C ILE A 65 17.82 -7.83 -1.46
N SER A 66 17.47 -7.56 -2.72
CA SER A 66 17.42 -6.21 -3.28
C SER A 66 16.11 -5.98 -4.03
N ARG A 67 15.28 -5.05 -3.53
CA ARG A 67 14.04 -4.62 -4.20
C ARG A 67 14.30 -3.35 -4.99
N ARG A 68 13.92 -3.36 -6.26
CA ARG A 68 13.97 -2.19 -7.14
C ARG A 68 12.65 -2.08 -7.91
N SER A 69 12.15 -0.85 -8.04
CA SER A 69 11.05 -0.58 -8.95
C SER A 69 11.51 -0.81 -10.41
N ASP A 70 10.69 -1.50 -11.19
CA ASP A 70 10.97 -1.81 -12.60
C ASP A 70 9.96 -1.12 -13.51
N THR A 71 10.45 -0.21 -14.35
CA THR A 71 9.61 0.58 -15.26
C THR A 71 9.25 -0.15 -16.55
N GLY A 72 9.82 -1.34 -16.79
CA GLY A 72 9.49 -2.22 -17.91
C GLY A 72 8.35 -3.19 -17.62
N LEU A 73 7.98 -3.37 -16.35
CA LEU A 73 6.82 -4.18 -15.96
C LEU A 73 5.50 -3.42 -16.22
N PRO A 74 4.37 -4.15 -16.43
CA PRO A 74 3.06 -3.52 -16.55
C PRO A 74 2.74 -2.64 -15.33
N LEU A 75 2.16 -1.46 -15.59
CA LEU A 75 1.70 -0.57 -14.53
C LEU A 75 0.56 -1.23 -13.76
N ILE A 76 0.63 -1.11 -12.45
CA ILE A 76 -0.46 -1.46 -11.55
C ILE A 76 -1.40 -0.27 -11.47
N VAL A 77 -2.70 -0.53 -11.55
CA VAL A 77 -3.74 0.47 -11.33
C VAL A 77 -4.62 -0.01 -10.19
N ASP A 78 -4.73 0.78 -9.13
CA ASP A 78 -5.59 0.46 -7.99
C ASP A 78 -7.05 0.82 -8.25
N ASP A 79 -7.92 0.48 -7.29
CA ASP A 79 -9.37 0.74 -7.38
C ASP A 79 -9.70 2.25 -7.40
N SER A 80 -8.77 3.12 -6.97
CA SER A 80 -8.89 4.59 -7.03
C SER A 80 -8.32 5.20 -8.33
N GLY A 81 -7.76 4.37 -9.22
CA GLY A 81 -7.13 4.81 -10.46
C GLY A 81 -5.70 5.34 -10.30
N ASN A 82 -5.10 5.21 -9.11
CA ASN A 82 -3.69 5.53 -8.91
C ASN A 82 -2.82 4.50 -9.64
N LYS A 83 -1.68 4.96 -10.15
CA LYS A 83 -0.76 4.13 -10.93
C LYS A 83 0.52 3.90 -10.17
N TYR A 84 1.02 2.67 -10.21
CA TYR A 84 2.26 2.27 -9.55
C TYR A 84 3.13 1.46 -10.51
N TYR A 85 4.44 1.62 -10.35
CA TYR A 85 5.39 0.67 -10.91
C TYR A 85 5.51 -0.54 -9.97
N ASP A 86 5.51 -1.75 -10.54
CA ASP A 86 5.81 -2.98 -9.81
C ASP A 86 7.33 -3.08 -9.54
N ASN A 87 7.72 -4.10 -8.78
CA ASN A 87 9.11 -4.33 -8.39
C ASN A 87 9.68 -5.64 -8.95
N VAL A 88 10.99 -5.63 -9.08
CA VAL A 88 11.81 -6.84 -9.14
C VAL A 88 12.56 -6.97 -7.84
N ILE A 89 12.54 -8.16 -7.24
CA ILE A 89 13.36 -8.49 -6.07
C ILE A 89 14.42 -9.51 -6.49
N THR A 90 15.69 -9.14 -6.38
CA THR A 90 16.82 -10.06 -6.59
C THR A 90 17.17 -10.70 -5.26
N LEU A 91 17.15 -12.03 -5.20
CA LEU A 91 17.60 -12.83 -4.07
C LEU A 91 18.86 -13.59 -4.48
N SER A 92 19.96 -13.33 -3.78
CA SER A 92 21.23 -14.05 -3.91
C SER A 92 21.60 -14.72 -2.60
N VAL A 93 22.15 -15.93 -2.69
CA VAL A 93 22.70 -16.69 -1.57
C VAL A 93 24.12 -17.05 -1.95
N VAL A 94 25.09 -16.58 -1.17
CA VAL A 94 26.53 -16.68 -1.46
C VAL A 94 27.18 -17.63 -0.46
N ARG A 95 28.00 -18.55 -0.96
CA ARG A 95 28.77 -19.51 -0.16
C ARG A 95 29.92 -18.82 0.59
N PRO A 96 30.50 -19.47 1.63
CA PRO A 96 31.68 -18.94 2.32
C PRO A 96 32.87 -18.61 1.41
N ASP A 97 33.03 -19.34 0.30
CA ASP A 97 34.09 -19.14 -0.68
C ASP A 97 33.82 -18.00 -1.68
N GLY A 98 32.68 -17.31 -1.54
CA GLY A 98 32.26 -16.21 -2.40
C GLY A 98 31.51 -16.63 -3.68
N SER A 99 31.39 -17.94 -3.95
CA SER A 99 30.60 -18.41 -5.09
C SER A 99 29.10 -18.27 -4.85
N GLU A 100 28.32 -17.96 -5.90
CA GLU A 100 26.87 -17.92 -5.78
C GLU A 100 26.29 -19.33 -5.70
N PHE A 101 25.57 -19.62 -4.62
CA PHE A 101 24.74 -20.81 -4.50
C PHE A 101 23.43 -20.63 -5.27
N PHE A 102 22.81 -19.46 -5.14
CA PHE A 102 21.54 -19.13 -5.75
C PHE A 102 21.54 -17.65 -6.14
N ASN A 103 20.98 -17.32 -7.30
CA ASN A 103 20.74 -15.95 -7.72
C ASN A 103 19.52 -15.92 -8.65
N ARG A 104 18.43 -15.30 -8.21
CA ARG A 104 17.21 -15.20 -9.01
C ARG A 104 16.54 -13.85 -8.80
N LYS A 105 15.99 -13.33 -9.90
CA LYS A 105 15.03 -12.22 -9.91
C LYS A 105 13.62 -12.78 -9.79
N PHE A 106 12.88 -12.27 -8.81
CA PHE A 106 11.47 -12.51 -8.61
C PHE A 106 10.67 -11.28 -9.02
N THR A 107 9.55 -11.54 -9.66
CA THR A 107 8.50 -10.59 -10.00
C THR A 107 7.19 -11.07 -9.40
N LYS A 108 6.16 -10.22 -9.39
CA LYS A 108 4.81 -10.65 -9.01
C LYS A 108 4.30 -11.86 -9.81
N SER A 109 4.73 -12.02 -11.07
CA SER A 109 4.27 -13.12 -11.92
C SER A 109 4.64 -14.50 -11.37
N ASP A 110 5.75 -14.60 -10.64
CA ASP A 110 6.19 -15.83 -9.96
C ASP A 110 5.20 -16.31 -8.88
N PHE A 111 4.32 -15.42 -8.39
CA PHE A 111 3.36 -15.67 -7.31
C PHE A 111 1.90 -15.69 -7.79
N SER A 112 1.64 -15.37 -9.06
CA SER A 112 0.28 -15.07 -9.54
C SER A 112 -0.68 -16.27 -9.44
N SER A 113 -0.18 -17.50 -9.60
CA SER A 113 -0.96 -18.73 -9.44
C SER A 113 -1.46 -18.97 -8.02
N TYR A 114 -0.86 -18.32 -7.03
CA TYR A 114 -1.21 -18.50 -5.62
C TYR A 114 -2.19 -17.43 -5.14
N ILE A 115 -2.12 -16.21 -5.66
CA ILE A 115 -2.89 -15.07 -5.13
C ILE A 115 -4.19 -14.77 -5.91
N GLY A 116 -4.37 -15.39 -7.08
CA GLY A 116 -5.51 -15.14 -7.96
C GLY A 116 -5.31 -13.94 -8.88
N GLU A 117 -5.87 -14.02 -10.09
CA GLU A 117 -5.59 -13.07 -11.18
C GLU A 117 -6.07 -11.64 -10.86
N GLU A 118 -7.30 -11.51 -10.32
CA GLU A 118 -7.88 -10.20 -10.02
C GLU A 118 -7.12 -9.46 -8.92
N TYR A 119 -6.68 -10.18 -7.89
CA TYR A 119 -5.82 -9.61 -6.86
C TYR A 119 -4.47 -9.21 -7.45
N ALA A 120 -3.82 -10.10 -8.20
CA ALA A 120 -2.52 -9.83 -8.82
C ALA A 120 -2.51 -8.58 -9.72
N LYS A 121 -3.60 -8.27 -10.42
CA LYS A 121 -3.71 -7.08 -11.29
C LYS A 121 -3.51 -5.76 -10.53
N LYS A 122 -3.97 -5.69 -9.28
CA LYS A 122 -3.91 -4.48 -8.44
C LYS A 122 -2.81 -4.52 -7.37
N SER A 123 -2.04 -5.60 -7.29
CA SER A 123 -0.95 -5.76 -6.33
C SER A 123 0.42 -5.55 -6.94
N ALA A 124 1.41 -5.26 -6.08
CA ALA A 124 2.84 -5.29 -6.38
C ALA A 124 3.54 -6.39 -5.59
N LEU A 125 4.71 -6.83 -6.07
CA LEU A 125 5.64 -7.60 -5.23
C LEU A 125 6.22 -6.65 -4.17
N LEU A 126 5.79 -6.82 -2.91
CA LEU A 126 6.14 -5.92 -1.83
C LEU A 126 7.49 -6.29 -1.21
N GLY A 127 7.73 -7.55 -0.87
CA GLY A 127 8.95 -7.90 -0.15
C GLY A 127 9.30 -9.38 -0.23
N ILE A 128 10.58 -9.66 0.02
CA ILE A 128 11.09 -10.99 0.36
C ILE A 128 12.03 -10.76 1.55
N VAL A 129 11.88 -11.58 2.59
CA VAL A 129 12.73 -11.56 3.78
C VAL A 129 13.18 -12.97 4.12
N LEU A 130 14.41 -13.11 4.60
CA LEU A 130 14.88 -14.39 5.15
C LEU A 130 14.08 -14.70 6.42
N GLU A 131 13.45 -15.88 6.47
CA GLU A 131 12.78 -16.35 7.67
C GLU A 131 13.73 -17.22 8.50
N LYS A 132 14.22 -18.32 7.90
CA LYS A 132 15.12 -19.27 8.57
C LYS A 132 15.76 -20.27 7.62
N ALA A 133 16.82 -20.91 8.09
CA ALA A 133 17.24 -22.22 7.60
C ALA A 133 16.47 -23.33 8.33
N ASP A 134 16.01 -24.35 7.61
CA ASP A 134 15.23 -25.47 8.12
C ASP A 134 15.60 -26.76 7.39
N GLY A 135 16.46 -27.56 8.04
CA GLY A 135 17.06 -28.75 7.44
C GLY A 135 17.80 -28.43 6.14
N ASP A 136 17.41 -29.10 5.06
CA ASP A 136 17.97 -28.94 3.70
C ASP A 136 17.43 -27.71 2.95
N ASN A 137 16.74 -26.78 3.63
CA ASN A 137 16.08 -25.66 2.98
C ASN A 137 16.38 -24.30 3.62
N LEU A 138 16.38 -23.26 2.79
CA LEU A 138 16.22 -21.87 3.21
C LEU A 138 14.77 -21.45 2.94
N LYS A 139 14.12 -20.85 3.93
CA LYS A 139 12.76 -20.33 3.85
C LYS A 139 12.76 -18.81 3.90
N PHE A 140 11.98 -18.22 3.02
CA PHE A 140 11.80 -16.78 2.91
C PHE A 140 10.32 -16.46 2.95
N ALA A 141 9.94 -15.47 3.75
CA ALA A 141 8.60 -14.91 3.65
C ALA A 141 8.58 -13.91 2.48
N ALA A 142 7.54 -13.96 1.68
CA ALA A 142 7.29 -13.03 0.58
C ALA A 142 5.90 -12.42 0.74
N SER A 143 5.73 -11.20 0.27
CA SER A 143 4.45 -10.50 0.32
C SER A 143 4.12 -9.89 -1.04
N VAL A 144 2.89 -10.13 -1.49
CA VAL A 144 2.31 -9.48 -2.67
C VAL A 144 1.02 -8.81 -2.21
N GLY A 145 0.87 -7.52 -2.49
CA GLY A 145 -0.23 -6.74 -1.93
C GLY A 145 -0.36 -5.35 -2.52
N ALA A 146 -1.18 -4.52 -1.90
CA ALA A 146 -1.42 -3.17 -2.36
C ALA A 146 -0.11 -2.35 -2.33
N PRO A 147 0.24 -1.62 -3.42
CA PRO A 147 1.48 -0.85 -3.49
C PRO A 147 1.43 0.49 -2.72
N ASP A 148 0.27 0.88 -2.20
CA ASP A 148 0.13 2.07 -1.37
C ASP A 148 0.86 1.86 -0.03
N VAL A 149 1.74 2.80 0.32
CA VAL A 149 2.53 2.77 1.56
C VAL A 149 1.67 2.83 2.82
N LEU A 150 0.43 3.33 2.71
CA LEU A 150 -0.52 3.38 3.81
C LEU A 150 -1.35 2.10 3.94
N SER A 151 -1.25 1.18 2.99
CA SER A 151 -2.00 -0.07 3.01
C SER A 151 -1.23 -1.18 3.71
N ASP A 152 -1.97 -1.99 4.47
CA ASP A 152 -1.53 -3.23 5.10
C ASP A 152 -2.09 -4.49 4.40
N ASP A 153 -2.76 -4.33 3.25
CA ASP A 153 -3.30 -5.45 2.46
C ASP A 153 -2.17 -6.17 1.71
N TYR A 154 -1.90 -7.41 2.11
CA TYR A 154 -1.03 -8.32 1.39
C TYR A 154 -1.40 -9.79 1.62
N VAL A 155 -1.07 -10.63 0.63
CA VAL A 155 -1.08 -12.08 0.77
C VAL A 155 0.32 -12.55 1.20
N PRO A 156 0.44 -13.21 2.36
CA PRO A 156 1.70 -13.79 2.80
C PRO A 156 2.01 -15.10 2.06
N LEU A 157 3.25 -15.25 1.63
CA LEU A 157 3.75 -16.38 0.84
C LEU A 157 5.07 -16.87 1.44
N ILE A 158 5.40 -18.14 1.20
CA ILE A 158 6.70 -18.72 1.58
C ILE A 158 7.40 -19.19 0.31
N ILE A 159 8.63 -18.73 0.12
CA ILE A 159 9.58 -19.28 -0.86
C ILE A 159 10.49 -20.25 -0.13
N THR A 160 10.60 -21.46 -0.65
CA THR A 160 11.55 -22.45 -0.14
C THR A 160 12.60 -22.73 -1.20
N ILE A 161 13.88 -22.60 -0.83
CA ILE A 161 15.02 -22.95 -1.65
C ILE A 161 15.70 -24.16 -1.03
N SER A 162 15.71 -25.28 -1.75
CA SER A 162 16.38 -26.51 -1.33
C SER A 162 17.89 -26.45 -1.54
N ARG A 163 18.65 -27.34 -0.87
CA ARG A 163 20.11 -27.47 -1.05
C ARG A 163 20.58 -27.80 -2.47
N THR A 164 19.67 -28.23 -3.34
CA THR A 164 19.96 -28.48 -4.77
C THR A 164 19.56 -27.29 -5.66
N GLY A 165 19.14 -26.17 -5.08
CA GLY A 165 18.72 -24.96 -5.80
C GLY A 165 17.28 -24.99 -6.31
N GLY A 166 16.51 -26.05 -6.03
CA GLY A 166 15.09 -26.12 -6.37
C GLY A 166 14.27 -25.11 -5.57
N VAL A 167 13.33 -24.44 -6.24
CA VAL A 167 12.46 -23.41 -5.67
C VAL A 167 11.01 -23.91 -5.64
N SER A 168 10.36 -23.77 -4.49
CA SER A 168 8.90 -23.90 -4.36
C SER A 168 8.29 -22.68 -3.68
N ILE A 169 7.02 -22.41 -3.98
CA ILE A 169 6.26 -21.28 -3.46
C ILE A 169 4.93 -21.82 -2.95
N GLN A 170 4.45 -21.29 -1.82
CA GLN A 170 3.12 -21.58 -1.29
C GLN A 170 2.57 -20.38 -0.53
N LYS A 171 1.26 -20.34 -0.30
CA LYS A 171 0.67 -19.38 0.66
C LYS A 171 1.15 -19.70 2.07
N ASP A 172 1.34 -18.66 2.88
CA ASP A 172 1.56 -18.79 4.31
C ASP A 172 0.22 -18.77 5.04
N LEU A 173 -0.24 -19.91 5.52
CA LEU A 173 -1.53 -20.04 6.20
C LEU A 173 -1.43 -19.79 7.71
N ARG A 174 -0.26 -19.44 8.25
CA ARG A 174 -0.08 -19.22 9.69
C ARG A 174 -0.80 -17.97 10.20
N ILE A 175 -1.00 -16.98 9.34
CA ILE A 175 -1.63 -15.70 9.70
C ILE A 175 -3.16 -15.83 9.76
N ASP A 176 -3.75 -16.71 8.95
CA ASP A 176 -5.21 -16.93 8.90
C ASP A 176 -5.76 -17.62 10.16
N SER A 177 -4.90 -18.14 11.05
CA SER A 177 -5.29 -18.83 12.29
C SER A 177 -5.51 -17.93 13.52
N ASN A 178 -5.36 -16.60 13.39
CA ASN A 178 -5.50 -15.66 14.52
C ASN A 178 -6.80 -14.83 14.50
N SER A 179 -7.79 -15.17 13.69
CA SER A 179 -9.10 -14.47 13.68
C SER A 179 -10.12 -14.98 14.70
N ASP A 180 -9.76 -15.90 15.59
CA ASP A 180 -10.60 -16.28 16.73
C ASP A 180 -10.36 -15.30 17.89
N GLN A 181 -10.86 -14.07 17.74
CA GLN A 181 -11.02 -13.15 18.85
C GLN A 181 -12.28 -13.60 19.63
N PRO A 182 -12.18 -13.94 20.92
CA PRO A 182 -13.36 -14.30 21.70
C PRO A 182 -14.28 -13.08 21.82
N ASP A 183 -15.55 -13.27 21.47
CA ASP A 183 -16.61 -12.28 21.70
C ASP A 183 -16.64 -11.96 23.20
N TYR A 184 -16.32 -10.71 23.55
CA TYR A 184 -16.62 -10.21 24.89
C TYR A 184 -18.13 -9.99 24.96
N GLU A 185 -18.84 -10.94 25.58
CA GLU A 185 -20.23 -10.73 25.98
C GLU A 185 -20.31 -9.52 26.93
N ASP A 186 -21.04 -8.51 26.48
CA ASP A 186 -21.42 -7.32 27.23
C ASP A 186 -22.41 -7.73 28.34
N GLU A 187 -21.89 -8.09 29.52
CA GLU A 187 -22.72 -8.16 30.73
C GLU A 187 -22.92 -6.74 31.27
N GLY A 188 -24.02 -6.14 30.84
CA GLY A 188 -24.55 -4.93 31.43
C GLY A 188 -24.86 -5.12 32.93
N VAL A 189 -24.38 -4.18 33.73
CA VAL A 189 -24.84 -3.88 35.10
C VAL A 189 -25.05 -2.39 35.26
#